data_AF-A0A350P5M7-F1
#
_entry.id   AF-A0A350P5M7-F1
#
_cell.length_a   1.000
_cell.length_b   1.000
_cell.length_c   1.000
_cell.angle_alpha   90.00
_cell.angle_beta   90.00
_cell.angle_gamma   90.00
#
_symmetry.space_group_name_H-M   'P 1'
#
loop_
_entity.id
_entity.type
_entity.pdbx_description
1 polymer ?
#
loop_
_entity_poly.entity_id
_entity_poly.type
_entity_poly.pdbx_seq_one_letter_code
_entity_poly.pdbx_strand_id
1 'polypeptide(L)'
;ATSLVAEFRSFDLIVAVTGEWNVDVLLCDLQSRKTGIPPIIFGWVEPNATAGHAVLLDSSDDTACLRCGFSDSGRFSRPVTKWPEGAEMFQEPECGAVFSPYGPVDQAWSQALISELSINTLVGRATAKDYHIWVGRKDRVEQLGGDWNEEWISIHGNPELGGRVIKTSWMSSASCGARHETEAA
;
A
#
# COMPACT_ATOMS: atom_id res chain seq x y z
N ALA A 1 -30.02 -11.83 6.71
CA ALA A 1 -28.86 -11.05 6.26
C ALA A 1 -27.61 -11.79 6.73
N THR A 2 -26.82 -12.34 5.80
CA THR A 2 -25.51 -12.90 6.11
C THR A 2 -24.61 -11.76 6.61
N SER A 3 -23.83 -11.96 7.67
CA SER A 3 -22.89 -10.91 8.12
C SER A 3 -21.81 -10.70 7.05
N LEU A 4 -21.36 -9.47 6.84
CA LEU A 4 -20.33 -9.11 5.84
C LEU A 4 -19.09 -10.03 5.90
N VAL A 5 -18.67 -10.41 7.10
CA VAL A 5 -17.56 -11.35 7.32
C VAL A 5 -17.83 -12.73 6.72
N ALA A 6 -19.05 -13.24 6.84
CA ALA A 6 -19.42 -14.54 6.26
C ALA A 6 -19.45 -14.49 4.73
N GLU A 7 -19.74 -13.34 4.13
CA GLU A 7 -19.61 -13.14 2.69
C GLU A 7 -18.14 -13.11 2.26
N PHE A 8 -17.26 -12.39 2.98
CA PHE A 8 -15.83 -12.36 2.68
C PHE A 8 -15.15 -13.72 2.71
N ARG A 9 -15.58 -14.62 3.60
CA ARG A 9 -15.06 -16.00 3.70
C ARG A 9 -15.34 -16.87 2.47
N SER A 10 -16.22 -16.43 1.57
CA SER A 10 -16.50 -17.16 0.32
C SER A 10 -15.52 -16.86 -0.81
N PHE A 11 -14.60 -15.91 -0.61
CA PHE A 11 -13.57 -15.54 -1.58
C PHE A 11 -12.20 -16.09 -1.16
N ASP A 12 -11.31 -16.26 -2.14
CA ASP A 12 -9.93 -16.73 -1.93
C ASP A 12 -8.95 -15.58 -1.64
N LEU A 13 -9.31 -14.35 -2.01
CA LEU A 13 -8.46 -13.16 -1.91
C LEU A 13 -9.33 -11.89 -1.90
N ILE A 14 -8.98 -10.92 -1.05
CA ILE A 14 -9.52 -9.55 -1.09
C ILE A 14 -8.45 -8.63 -1.68
N VAL A 15 -8.85 -7.75 -2.60
CA VAL A 15 -7.99 -6.69 -3.15
C VAL A 15 -8.55 -5.33 -2.73
N ALA A 16 -7.89 -4.69 -1.78
CA ALA A 16 -8.26 -3.39 -1.22
C ALA A 16 -7.49 -2.27 -1.93
N VAL A 17 -8.18 -1.59 -2.85
CA VAL A 17 -7.69 -0.45 -3.65
C VAL A 17 -8.67 0.71 -3.57
N THR A 18 -9.25 0.91 -2.39
CA THR A 18 -10.40 1.81 -2.16
C THR A 18 -9.99 3.28 -2.17
N GLY A 19 -8.75 3.59 -1.79
CA GLY A 19 -8.31 4.95 -1.50
C GLY A 19 -8.90 5.52 -0.20
N GLU A 20 -9.61 4.71 0.59
CA GLU A 20 -10.36 5.13 1.77
C GLU A 20 -9.79 4.49 3.04
N TRP A 21 -9.01 5.28 3.79
CA TRP A 21 -8.28 4.79 4.97
C TRP A 21 -9.16 4.07 5.99
N ASN A 22 -10.39 4.55 6.22
CA ASN A 22 -11.30 3.92 7.19
C ASN A 22 -11.74 2.51 6.75
N VAL A 23 -11.89 2.28 5.44
CA VAL A 23 -12.23 0.96 4.90
C VAL A 23 -11.02 0.03 5.02
N ASP A 24 -9.84 0.53 4.70
CA ASP A 24 -8.60 -0.26 4.77
C ASP A 24 -8.26 -0.64 6.22
N VAL A 25 -8.48 0.26 7.18
CA VAL A 25 -8.36 -0.03 8.62
C VAL A 25 -9.38 -1.07 9.09
N LEU A 26 -10.64 -0.99 8.63
CA LEU A 26 -11.64 -2.00 8.96
C LEU A 26 -11.20 -3.39 8.48
N LEU A 27 -10.72 -3.49 7.24
CA LEU A 27 -10.20 -4.73 6.68
C LEU A 27 -8.97 -5.24 7.44
N CYS A 28 -8.05 -4.35 7.78
CA CYS A 28 -6.89 -4.63 8.63
C CYS A 28 -7.32 -5.18 10.00
N ASP A 29 -8.30 -4.57 10.66
CA ASP A 29 -8.81 -5.01 11.96
C ASP A 29 -9.49 -6.39 11.88
N LEU A 30 -10.27 -6.65 10.82
CA LEU A 30 -10.88 -7.96 10.59
C LEU A 30 -9.83 -9.05 10.38
N GLN A 31 -8.74 -8.72 9.67
CA GLN A 31 -7.61 -9.61 9.47
C GLN A 31 -6.84 -9.89 10.78
N SER A 32 -6.49 -8.84 11.53
CA SER A 32 -5.76 -8.96 12.80
C SER A 32 -6.55 -9.69 13.89
N ARG A 33 -7.89 -9.60 13.86
CA ARG A 33 -8.77 -10.37 14.76
C ARG A 33 -8.97 -11.82 14.34
N LYS A 34 -8.23 -12.30 13.33
CA LYS A 34 -8.30 -13.68 12.80
C LYS A 34 -9.74 -14.10 12.51
N THR A 35 -10.52 -13.21 11.90
CA THR A 35 -11.94 -13.48 11.60
C THR A 35 -12.13 -14.52 10.48
N GLY A 36 -11.05 -15.15 10.00
CA GLY A 36 -11.08 -16.18 8.96
C GLY A 36 -11.37 -15.63 7.57
N ILE A 37 -11.32 -14.31 7.39
CA ILE A 37 -11.34 -13.70 6.05
C ILE A 37 -10.09 -14.11 5.28
N PRO A 38 -10.15 -14.18 3.94
CA PRO A 38 -8.99 -14.54 3.13
C PRO A 38 -7.85 -13.52 3.26
N PRO A 39 -6.65 -13.86 2.76
CA PRO A 39 -5.57 -12.88 2.57
C PRO A 39 -6.06 -11.62 1.85
N ILE A 40 -5.41 -10.50 2.16
CA ILE A 40 -5.74 -9.19 1.64
C ILE A 40 -4.51 -8.61 0.96
N ILE A 41 -4.67 -8.15 -0.28
CA ILE A 41 -3.72 -7.25 -0.91
C ILE A 41 -4.21 -5.83 -0.74
N PHE A 42 -3.42 -5.00 -0.06
CA PHE A 42 -3.63 -3.56 -0.03
C PHE A 42 -2.77 -2.90 -1.10
N GLY A 43 -3.41 -2.12 -1.97
CA GLY A 43 -2.73 -1.40 -3.04
C GLY A 43 -3.04 0.09 -3.00
N TRP A 44 -2.01 0.92 -3.15
CA TRP A 44 -2.14 2.37 -3.21
C TRP A 44 -1.10 2.99 -4.14
N VAL A 45 -1.32 4.26 -4.48
CA VAL A 45 -0.38 5.06 -5.28
C VAL A 45 0.05 6.29 -4.49
N GLU A 46 1.25 6.77 -4.79
CA GLU A 46 1.74 8.06 -4.33
C GLU A 46 1.20 9.21 -5.18
N PRO A 47 1.35 10.48 -4.75
CA PRO A 47 1.00 11.64 -5.55
C PRO A 47 1.52 11.54 -7.00
N ASN A 48 0.71 12.00 -7.95
CA ASN A 48 0.95 11.93 -9.38
C ASN A 48 1.12 10.50 -9.94
N ALA A 49 0.76 9.47 -9.16
CA ALA A 49 0.99 8.06 -9.48
C ALA A 49 2.43 7.73 -9.89
N THR A 50 3.40 8.51 -9.41
CA THR A 50 4.83 8.30 -9.71
C THR A 50 5.44 7.16 -8.93
N ALA A 51 4.73 6.63 -7.94
CA ALA A 51 5.05 5.36 -7.30
C ALA A 51 3.77 4.61 -6.93
N GLY A 52 3.89 3.30 -6.80
CA GLY A 52 2.79 2.40 -6.53
C GLY A 52 3.20 1.29 -5.58
N HIS A 53 2.26 0.79 -4.80
CA HIS A 53 2.51 -0.13 -3.72
C HIS A 53 1.49 -1.25 -3.74
N ALA A 54 1.92 -2.46 -3.41
CA ALA A 54 1.06 -3.60 -3.19
C ALA A 54 1.65 -4.47 -2.07
N VAL A 55 0.90 -4.68 -1.00
CA VAL A 55 1.32 -5.56 0.10
C VAL A 55 0.31 -6.67 0.32
N LEU A 56 0.78 -7.91 0.37
CA LEU A 56 0.00 -9.07 0.78
C LEU A 56 0.10 -9.25 2.29
N LEU A 57 -1.03 -9.23 2.97
CA LEU A 57 -1.14 -9.55 4.39
C LEU A 57 -2.14 -10.69 4.56
N ASP A 58 -1.94 -11.54 5.56
CA ASP A 58 -2.90 -12.57 5.96
C ASP A 58 -2.92 -12.73 7.48
N SER A 59 -3.82 -13.58 7.98
CA SER A 59 -3.96 -13.85 9.42
C SER A 59 -2.95 -14.87 9.96
N SER A 60 -1.99 -15.33 9.16
CA SER A 60 -0.96 -16.29 9.62
C SER A 60 0.22 -15.59 10.31
N ASP A 61 0.40 -14.29 10.06
CA ASP A 61 1.49 -13.50 10.61
C ASP A 61 0.95 -12.38 11.51
N ASP A 62 1.11 -12.54 12.82
CA ASP A 62 0.68 -11.55 13.81
C ASP A 62 1.72 -10.46 14.05
N THR A 63 2.83 -10.41 13.31
CA THR A 63 3.93 -9.45 13.56
C THR A 63 3.76 -8.12 12.85
N ALA A 64 2.99 -8.07 11.75
CA ALA A 64 2.81 -6.86 10.96
C ALA A 64 1.37 -6.75 10.43
N CYS A 65 0.86 -5.52 10.36
CA CYS A 65 -0.44 -5.20 9.76
C CYS A 65 -0.31 -3.97 8.88
N LEU A 66 -1.37 -3.59 8.15
CA LEU A 66 -1.33 -2.41 7.28
C LEU A 66 -0.95 -1.15 8.08
N ARG A 67 -1.51 -0.98 9.28
CA ARG A 67 -1.27 0.21 10.14
C ARG A 67 0.21 0.36 10.54
N CYS A 68 1.06 -0.66 10.41
CA CYS A 68 2.50 -0.52 10.67
C CYS A 68 3.22 0.45 9.72
N GLY A 69 2.66 0.68 8.52
CA GLY A 69 3.23 1.57 7.51
C GLY A 69 2.60 2.96 7.44
N PHE A 70 1.59 3.26 8.26
CA PHE A 70 0.79 4.49 8.14
C PHE A 70 0.65 5.21 9.48
N SER A 71 0.47 6.54 9.44
CA SER A 71 0.00 7.30 10.60
C SER A 71 -1.45 6.98 10.93
N ASP A 72 -1.93 7.41 12.10
CA ASP A 72 -3.36 7.25 12.46
C ASP A 72 -4.31 7.96 11.49
N SER A 73 -3.82 9.00 10.80
CA SER A 73 -4.54 9.74 9.76
C SER A 73 -4.44 9.12 8.36
N GLY A 74 -3.82 7.94 8.21
CA GLY A 74 -3.68 7.27 6.92
C GLY A 74 -2.56 7.82 6.02
N ARG A 75 -1.63 8.61 6.58
CA ARG A 75 -0.46 9.08 5.81
C ARG A 75 0.59 7.98 5.76
N PHE A 76 0.99 7.58 4.57
CA PHE A 76 2.04 6.58 4.39
C PHE A 76 3.39 7.10 4.90
N SER A 77 4.10 6.28 5.67
CA SER A 77 5.31 6.68 6.40
C SER A 77 6.60 6.61 5.59
N ARG A 78 6.64 5.83 4.51
CA ARG A 78 7.86 5.55 3.74
C ARG A 78 7.64 5.76 2.23
N PRO A 79 7.21 6.95 1.79
CA PRO A 79 6.99 7.20 0.37
C PRO A 79 8.32 7.16 -0.39
N VAL A 80 8.29 6.62 -1.60
CA VAL A 80 9.36 6.61 -2.62
C VAL A 80 9.68 8.03 -3.07
N THR A 81 8.66 8.87 -3.23
CA THR A 81 8.79 10.25 -3.70
C THR A 81 8.58 11.25 -2.58
N LYS A 82 9.23 12.40 -2.72
CA LYS A 82 9.01 13.60 -1.90
C LYS A 82 8.60 14.76 -2.78
N TRP A 83 7.76 15.61 -2.24
CA TRP A 83 7.20 16.77 -2.92
C TRP A 83 7.43 18.03 -2.08
N PRO A 84 7.63 19.20 -2.71
CA PRO A 84 7.54 20.47 -2.00
C PRO A 84 6.20 20.59 -1.28
N GLU A 85 6.20 21.26 -0.13
CA GLU A 85 4.97 21.44 0.67
C GLU A 85 3.87 22.10 -0.17
N GLY A 86 2.70 21.43 -0.25
CA GLY A 86 1.56 21.88 -1.05
C GLY A 86 1.62 21.58 -2.55
N ALA A 87 2.66 20.91 -3.06
CA ALA A 87 2.79 20.53 -4.48
C ALA A 87 2.20 19.15 -4.82
N GLU A 88 1.83 18.36 -3.82
CA GLU A 88 1.34 16.99 -3.95
C GLU A 88 -0.15 16.90 -4.34
N MET A 89 -0.89 17.98 -4.09
CA MET A 89 -2.34 17.99 -3.95
C MET A 89 -2.89 19.32 -4.47
N PHE A 90 -3.64 19.26 -5.57
CA PHE A 90 -4.30 20.41 -6.19
C PHE A 90 -5.71 20.54 -5.65
N GLN A 91 -6.07 21.75 -5.22
CA GLN A 91 -7.42 22.05 -4.79
C GLN A 91 -8.28 22.43 -6.01
N GLU A 92 -9.41 21.74 -6.19
CA GLU A 92 -10.43 22.18 -7.14
C GLU A 92 -11.00 23.52 -6.66
N PRO A 93 -11.04 24.54 -7.54
CA PRO A 93 -11.72 25.80 -7.24
C PRO A 93 -13.14 25.54 -6.75
N GLU A 94 -13.58 26.27 -5.73
CA GLU A 94 -14.96 26.30 -5.20
C GLU A 94 -15.48 25.05 -4.47
N CYS A 95 -14.92 23.85 -4.66
CA CYS A 95 -15.43 22.60 -4.06
C CYS A 95 -14.62 22.12 -2.84
N GLY A 96 -13.35 22.55 -2.69
CA GLY A 96 -12.48 22.07 -1.62
C GLY A 96 -12.04 20.61 -1.77
N ALA A 97 -12.43 19.95 -2.88
CA ALA A 97 -11.86 18.68 -3.29
C ALA A 97 -10.38 18.85 -3.61
N VAL A 98 -9.58 17.87 -3.22
CA VAL A 98 -8.14 17.89 -3.42
C VAL A 98 -7.73 16.63 -4.16
N PHE A 99 -6.97 16.76 -5.24
CA PHE A 99 -6.55 15.64 -6.07
C PHE A 99 -5.09 15.76 -6.49
N SER A 100 -4.48 14.62 -6.82
CA SER A 100 -3.16 14.61 -7.45
C SER A 100 -3.32 14.27 -8.94
N PRO A 101 -2.78 15.05 -9.88
CA PRO A 101 -3.03 14.86 -11.30
C PRO A 101 -2.26 13.64 -11.81
N TYR A 102 -2.99 12.61 -12.23
CA TYR A 102 -2.43 11.47 -12.94
C TYR A 102 -3.45 10.87 -13.91
N GLY A 103 -2.94 10.31 -15.00
CA GLY A 103 -3.77 9.63 -16.00
C GLY A 103 -3.76 8.11 -15.84
N PRO A 104 -4.58 7.40 -16.64
CA PRO A 104 -4.58 5.93 -16.69
C PRO A 104 -3.20 5.32 -16.97
N VAL A 105 -2.35 6.03 -17.74
CA VAL A 105 -0.99 5.58 -18.07
C VAL A 105 -0.07 5.62 -16.86
N ASP A 106 -0.15 6.67 -16.04
CA ASP A 106 0.67 6.77 -14.83
C ASP A 106 0.28 5.66 -13.82
N GLN A 107 -1.01 5.33 -13.72
CA GLN A 107 -1.52 4.28 -12.82
C GLN A 107 -1.32 2.84 -13.33
N ALA A 108 -1.11 2.64 -14.64
CA ALA A 108 -1.04 1.31 -15.26
C ALA A 108 0.02 0.40 -14.60
N TRP A 109 1.13 0.98 -14.15
CA TRP A 109 2.19 0.24 -13.45
C TRP A 109 1.72 -0.32 -12.11
N SER A 110 1.00 0.48 -11.33
CA SER A 110 0.43 0.08 -10.04
C SER A 110 -0.66 -0.97 -10.23
N GLN A 111 -1.49 -0.84 -11.27
CA GLN A 111 -2.49 -1.85 -11.62
C GLN A 111 -1.84 -3.19 -11.98
N ALA A 112 -0.78 -3.15 -12.81
CA ALA A 112 -0.02 -4.34 -13.18
C ALA A 112 0.65 -4.99 -11.97
N LEU A 113 1.25 -4.19 -11.08
CA LEU A 113 1.88 -4.62 -9.83
C LEU A 113 0.90 -5.38 -8.93
N ILE A 114 -0.28 -4.81 -8.68
CA ILE A 114 -1.32 -5.38 -7.82
C ILE A 114 -1.90 -6.66 -8.46
N SER A 115 -2.10 -6.64 -9.78
CA SER A 115 -2.59 -7.80 -10.53
C SER A 115 -1.59 -8.95 -10.51
N GLU A 116 -0.29 -8.68 -10.69
CA GLU A 116 0.78 -9.68 -10.60
C GLU A 116 0.80 -10.31 -9.21
N LEU A 117 0.76 -9.49 -8.15
CA LEU A 117 0.75 -10.00 -6.77
C LEU A 117 -0.50 -10.83 -6.51
N SER A 118 -1.67 -10.40 -6.99
CA SER A 118 -2.93 -11.13 -6.85
C SER A 118 -2.89 -12.51 -7.51
N ILE A 119 -2.39 -12.58 -8.75
CA ILE A 119 -2.21 -13.87 -9.45
C ILE A 119 -1.22 -14.74 -8.68
N ASN A 120 -0.08 -14.19 -8.26
CA ASN A 120 0.93 -14.94 -7.49
C ASN A 120 0.37 -15.47 -6.16
N THR A 121 -0.48 -14.71 -5.46
CA THR A 121 -1.17 -15.18 -4.25
C THR A 121 -2.11 -16.35 -4.57
N LEU A 122 -2.99 -16.20 -5.57
CA LEU A 122 -3.97 -17.22 -5.94
C LEU A 122 -3.34 -18.55 -6.40
N VAL A 123 -2.13 -18.50 -6.99
CA VAL A 123 -1.39 -19.69 -7.42
C VAL A 123 -0.34 -20.18 -6.41
N GLY A 124 -0.32 -19.63 -5.19
CA GLY A 124 0.56 -20.06 -4.10
C GLY A 124 2.04 -19.72 -4.28
N ARG A 125 2.35 -18.64 -5.00
CA ARG A 125 3.72 -18.13 -5.25
C ARG A 125 4.11 -16.91 -4.42
N ALA A 126 3.15 -16.27 -3.75
CA ALA A 126 3.40 -15.14 -2.86
C ALA A 126 3.36 -15.61 -1.39
N THR A 127 4.13 -14.95 -0.54
CA THR A 127 4.17 -15.21 0.90
C THR A 127 3.63 -14.04 1.72
N ALA A 128 3.21 -14.32 2.96
CA ALA A 128 2.77 -13.28 3.88
C ALA A 128 3.83 -12.16 3.99
N LYS A 129 3.37 -10.91 3.96
CA LYS A 129 4.19 -9.69 3.93
C LYS A 129 4.96 -9.44 2.64
N ASP A 130 4.70 -10.16 1.55
CA ASP A 130 5.24 -9.80 0.24
C ASP A 130 4.82 -8.37 -0.09
N TYR A 131 5.82 -7.50 -0.26
CA TYR A 131 5.62 -6.08 -0.50
C TYR A 131 6.32 -5.69 -1.79
N HIS A 132 5.54 -5.27 -2.77
CA HIS A 132 6.02 -4.81 -4.06
C HIS A 132 5.84 -3.31 -4.20
N ILE A 133 6.85 -2.66 -4.76
CA ILE A 133 6.92 -1.21 -4.95
C ILE A 133 7.26 -0.93 -6.40
N TRP A 134 6.38 -0.23 -7.11
CA TRP A 134 6.72 0.43 -8.36
C TRP A 134 7.42 1.75 -8.07
N VAL A 135 8.65 1.88 -8.57
CA VAL A 135 9.42 3.13 -8.53
C VAL A 135 9.33 3.77 -9.92
N GLY A 136 8.62 4.88 -10.02
CA GLY A 136 8.49 5.62 -11.27
C GLY A 136 9.82 6.18 -11.77
N ARG A 137 9.84 6.57 -13.03
CA ARG A 137 11.05 7.07 -13.68
C ARG A 137 11.47 8.42 -13.10
N LYS A 138 12.78 8.60 -12.92
CA LYS A 138 13.35 9.82 -12.34
C LYS A 138 12.97 11.07 -13.13
N ASP A 139 13.08 11.01 -14.46
CA ASP A 139 12.74 12.12 -15.35
C ASP A 139 11.30 12.61 -15.18
N ARG A 140 10.36 11.68 -14.98
CA ARG A 140 8.94 11.99 -14.74
C ARG A 140 8.72 12.65 -13.38
N VAL A 141 9.36 12.13 -12.33
CA VAL A 141 9.27 12.69 -10.97
C VAL A 141 9.80 14.13 -10.96
N GLU A 142 10.98 14.36 -11.54
CA GLU A 142 11.62 15.68 -11.64
C GLU A 142 10.80 16.66 -12.50
N GLN A 143 10.22 16.20 -13.62
CA GLN A 143 9.37 17.03 -14.48
C GLN A 143 8.15 17.59 -13.74
N LEU A 144 7.61 16.82 -12.78
CA LEU A 144 6.46 17.22 -11.97
C LEU A 144 6.87 18.05 -10.75
N GLY A 145 8.16 18.29 -10.54
CA GLY A 145 8.70 19.07 -9.41
C GLY A 145 8.90 18.26 -8.13
N GLY A 146 8.81 16.94 -8.21
CA GLY A 146 9.14 16.03 -7.11
C GLY A 146 10.59 15.56 -7.17
N ASP A 147 11.00 14.78 -6.17
CA ASP A 147 12.27 14.06 -6.14
C ASP A 147 12.07 12.71 -5.43
N TRP A 148 13.07 11.85 -5.42
CA TRP A 148 13.05 10.67 -4.58
C TRP A 148 13.34 11.00 -3.12
N ASN A 149 12.69 10.28 -2.22
CA ASN A 149 12.86 10.45 -0.79
C ASN A 149 14.21 9.84 -0.34
N GLU A 150 15.07 10.64 0.30
CA GLU A 150 16.38 10.15 0.78
C GLU A 150 16.25 9.05 1.83
N GLU A 151 15.24 9.11 2.70
CA GLU A 151 14.99 8.07 3.71
C GLU A 151 14.65 6.75 3.03
N TRP A 152 13.81 6.78 2.00
CA TRP A 152 13.47 5.59 1.22
C TRP A 152 14.72 5.02 0.51
N ILE A 153 15.55 5.89 -0.09
CA ILE A 153 16.81 5.48 -0.73
C ILE A 153 17.76 4.84 0.28
N SER A 154 17.82 5.35 1.52
CA SER A 154 18.68 4.79 2.57
C SER A 154 18.32 3.35 2.95
N ILE A 155 17.04 2.99 2.81
CA ILE A 155 16.50 1.66 3.15
C ILE A 155 16.59 0.71 1.94
N HIS A 156 16.21 1.18 0.76
CA HIS A 156 16.03 0.34 -0.44
C HIS A 156 17.17 0.45 -1.46
N GLY A 157 18.11 1.36 -1.25
CA GLY A 157 19.17 1.69 -2.20
C GLY A 157 18.73 2.68 -3.29
N ASN A 158 19.70 3.21 -4.03
CA ASN A 158 19.44 4.14 -5.12
C ASN A 158 18.79 3.40 -6.32
N PRO A 159 17.60 3.83 -6.78
CA PRO A 159 16.92 3.17 -7.90
C PRO A 159 17.42 3.61 -9.30
N GLU A 160 18.55 4.31 -9.38
CA GLU A 160 19.21 4.78 -10.61
C GLU A 160 18.34 5.72 -11.46
N LEU A 161 17.62 5.17 -12.44
CA LEU A 161 16.68 5.90 -13.31
C LEU A 161 15.21 5.59 -12.97
N GLY A 162 14.95 4.69 -12.01
CA GLY A 162 13.62 4.21 -11.69
C GLY A 162 13.05 3.33 -12.80
N GLY A 163 11.74 3.35 -12.97
CA GLY A 163 11.05 2.53 -13.99
C GLY A 163 11.12 1.04 -13.69
N ARG A 164 11.10 0.66 -12.41
CA ARG A 164 11.32 -0.73 -11.96
C ARG A 164 10.46 -1.09 -10.76
N VAL A 165 10.24 -2.39 -10.60
CA VAL A 165 9.62 -2.96 -9.39
C VAL A 165 10.72 -3.38 -8.42
N ILE A 166 10.53 -3.06 -7.14
CA ILE A 166 11.30 -3.59 -6.03
C ILE A 166 10.40 -4.51 -5.23
N LYS A 167 10.89 -5.72 -4.94
CA LYS A 167 10.22 -6.70 -4.08
C LYS A 167 10.97 -6.75 -2.75
N THR A 168 10.22 -6.61 -1.66
CA THR A 168 10.75 -6.60 -0.29
C THR A 168 9.68 -7.14 0.66
N SER A 169 9.89 -7.03 1.98
CA SER A 169 8.93 -7.48 2.99
C SER A 169 8.33 -6.30 3.74
N TRP A 170 7.03 -6.39 4.04
CA TRP A 170 6.32 -5.40 4.84
C TRP A 170 6.84 -5.39 6.28
N MET A 171 7.26 -4.22 6.75
CA MET A 171 7.86 -4.07 8.07
C MET A 171 6.80 -3.90 9.14
N SER A 172 7.00 -4.57 10.26
CA SER A 172 6.29 -4.28 11.51
C SER A 172 6.72 -2.94 12.10
N SER A 173 5.87 -2.36 12.95
CA SER A 173 6.22 -1.18 13.73
C SER A 173 5.89 -1.42 15.19
N ALA A 174 6.88 -1.26 16.07
CA ALA A 174 6.71 -1.40 17.51
C ALA A 174 5.75 -0.36 18.12
N SER A 175 5.52 0.76 17.43
CA SER A 175 4.55 1.78 17.83
C SER A 175 3.13 1.51 17.30
N CYS A 176 2.92 0.43 16.54
CA CYS A 176 1.60 0.09 16.03
C CYS A 176 0.68 -0.35 17.17
N GLY A 177 -0.42 0.38 17.37
CA GLY A 177 -1.42 0.06 18.39
C GLY A 177 -2.31 -1.15 18.05
N ALA A 178 -2.17 -1.72 16.84
CA ALA A 178 -2.76 -3.01 16.53
C ALA A 178 -1.97 -4.06 17.32
N ARG A 179 -2.58 -4.63 18.37
CA ARG A 179 -1.87 -5.55 19.26
C ARG A 179 -1.44 -6.78 18.46
N HIS A 180 -0.14 -6.92 18.28
CA HIS A 180 0.53 -8.14 17.88
C HIS A 180 0.59 -9.03 19.13
N GLU A 181 -0.53 -9.65 19.52
CA GLU A 181 -0.56 -10.54 20.68
C GLU A 181 0.35 -11.76 20.39
N THR A 182 1.58 -11.72 20.88
CA THR A 182 2.36 -12.93 21.11
C THR A 182 1.62 -13.76 22.14
N GLU A 183 1.02 -14.88 21.71
CA GLU A 183 0.66 -15.96 22.63
C GLU A 183 1.93 -16.36 23.40
N ALA A 184 2.02 -15.90 24.65
CA ALA A 184 2.86 -16.56 25.63
C ALA A 184 2.21 -17.91 25.93
N ALA A 185 2.91 -18.98 25.55
CA ALA A 185 2.60 -20.35 25.92
C ALA A 185 2.65 -20.58 27.43
#